data_AF-A0AA38GUI7-F1
#
_entry.id   AF-A0AA38GUI7-F1
#
_cell.length_a   1.000
_cell.length_b   1.000
_cell.length_c   1.000
_cell.angle_alpha   90.00
_cell.angle_beta   90.00
_cell.angle_gamma   90.00
#
_symmetry.space_group_name_H-M   'P 1'
#
loop_
_entity.id
_entity.type
_entity.pdbx_description
1 polymer ?
#
loop_
_entity_poly.entity_id
_entity_poly.type
_entity_poly.pdbx_seq_one_letter_code
_entity_poly.pdbx_strand_id
1 'polypeptide(L)'
;NLAYGLNISNNRLTGTIPAALGNLHKLENIDLSSNNLSGKIPSTFDGLSSLRGVNISNNRLTGCIPSSWSRLMNSSSISVTGNPGLCVTENDGSFCKCRGKFPLTMEENKCLGT
;
A
#
# COMPACT_ATOMS: atom_id res chain seq x y z
N ASN A 1 20.80 17.00 0.58
CA ASN A 1 19.64 16.21 1.06
C ASN A 1 19.82 14.77 0.64
N LEU A 2 20.11 13.87 1.58
CA LEU A 2 20.10 12.43 1.31
C LEU A 2 18.68 11.92 1.59
N ALA A 3 18.04 11.34 0.59
CA ALA A 3 16.75 10.67 0.76
C ALA A 3 16.97 9.28 1.37
N TYR A 4 16.21 8.91 2.39
CA TYR A 4 16.26 7.57 3.00
C TYR A 4 15.28 6.65 2.29
N GLY A 5 15.80 5.60 1.66
CA GLY A 5 15.00 4.67 0.85
C GLY A 5 15.23 3.21 1.21
N LEU A 6 14.15 2.44 1.21
CA LEU A 6 14.18 0.98 1.25
C LEU A 6 13.79 0.46 -0.12
N ASN A 7 14.73 -0.17 -0.82
CA ASN A 7 14.47 -0.82 -2.09
C ASN A 7 14.81 -2.31 -1.99
N ILE A 8 13.78 -3.15 -2.11
CA ILE A 8 13.90 -4.60 -2.19
C ILE A 8 13.08 -5.15 -3.37
N SER A 9 12.87 -4.33 -4.40
CA SER A 9 12.09 -4.70 -5.57
C SER A 9 12.79 -5.74 -6.43
N ASN A 10 12.03 -6.39 -7.32
CA ASN A 10 12.53 -7.37 -8.29
C ASN A 10 13.16 -8.60 -7.63
N ASN A 11 12.48 -9.15 -6.63
CA ASN A 11 12.88 -10.36 -5.94
C ASN A 11 11.74 -11.39 -5.97
N ARG A 12 11.94 -12.51 -5.27
CA ARG A 12 10.92 -13.56 -5.10
C ARG A 12 10.44 -13.63 -3.65
N LEU A 13 10.41 -12.48 -2.96
CA LEU A 13 10.01 -12.44 -1.55
C LEU A 13 8.54 -12.85 -1.42
N THR A 14 8.26 -13.70 -0.44
CA THR A 14 6.92 -14.23 -0.14
C THR A 14 6.50 -13.84 1.28
N GLY A 15 5.25 -14.14 1.64
CA GLY A 15 4.70 -13.82 2.96
C GLY A 15 4.24 -12.37 3.05
N THR A 16 4.01 -11.91 4.29
CA THR A 16 3.44 -10.58 4.57
C THR A 16 4.50 -9.51 4.76
N ILE A 17 4.15 -8.25 4.52
CA ILE A 17 4.98 -7.10 4.88
C ILE A 17 5.09 -7.02 6.41
N PRO A 18 6.29 -6.99 7.00
CA PRO A 18 6.45 -6.90 8.45
C PRO A 18 5.98 -5.55 9.00
N ALA A 19 5.16 -5.56 10.05
CA ALA A 19 4.68 -4.33 10.71
C ALA A 19 5.83 -3.47 11.27
N ALA A 20 6.97 -4.07 11.59
CA ALA A 20 8.16 -3.38 12.08
C ALA A 20 8.73 -2.34 11.10
N LEU A 21 8.46 -2.47 9.79
CA LEU A 21 8.85 -1.44 8.82
C LEU A 21 8.16 -0.09 9.08
N GLY A 22 6.99 -0.09 9.75
CA GLY A 22 6.30 1.14 10.15
C GLY A 22 7.03 1.97 11.22
N ASN A 23 8.06 1.41 11.87
CA ASN A 23 8.89 2.13 12.85
C ASN A 23 9.98 2.98 12.19
N LEU A 24 10.15 2.88 10.87
CA LEU A 24 11.15 3.62 10.11
C LEU A 24 10.65 5.03 9.77
N HIS A 25 10.36 5.86 10.78
CA HIS A 25 9.68 7.15 10.59
C HIS A 25 10.40 8.15 9.66
N LYS A 26 11.71 8.00 9.45
CA LYS A 26 12.50 8.83 8.53
C LYS A 26 12.50 8.34 7.08
N LEU A 27 11.84 7.22 6.79
CA LEU A 27 11.83 6.61 5.46
C LEU A 27 11.04 7.50 4.49
N GLU A 28 11.70 7.92 3.43
CA GLU A 28 11.12 8.77 2.40
C GLU A 28 10.64 7.97 1.19
N ASN A 29 11.31 6.87 0.85
CA ASN A 29 10.93 6.05 -0.30
C ASN A 29 10.88 4.56 0.06
N ILE A 30 9.84 3.88 -0.41
CA ILE A 30 9.69 2.43 -0.32
C ILE A 30 9.48 1.88 -1.72
N ASP A 31 10.29 0.91 -2.13
CA ASP A 31 10.06 0.09 -3.31
C ASP A 31 10.09 -1.40 -2.94
N LEU A 32 8.90 -2.00 -2.92
CA LEU A 32 8.66 -3.44 -2.71
C LEU A 32 8.17 -4.14 -3.98
N SER A 33 8.21 -3.44 -5.13
CA SER A 33 7.55 -3.90 -6.35
C SER A 33 8.15 -5.19 -6.92
N SER A 34 7.39 -5.88 -7.76
CA SER A 34 7.83 -7.09 -8.46
C SER A 34 8.35 -8.15 -7.49
N ASN A 35 7.47 -8.60 -6.60
CA ASN A 35 7.69 -9.65 -5.61
C ASN A 35 6.46 -10.57 -5.55
N ASN A 36 6.46 -11.52 -4.61
CA ASN A 36 5.34 -12.41 -4.31
C ASN A 36 4.73 -12.14 -2.92
N LEU A 37 4.85 -10.92 -2.41
CA LEU A 37 4.31 -10.53 -1.10
C LEU A 37 2.79 -10.60 -1.11
N SER A 38 2.20 -11.04 -0.01
CA SER A 38 0.76 -11.26 0.12
C SER A 38 0.20 -10.71 1.44
N GLY A 39 -1.12 -10.73 1.58
CA GLY A 39 -1.81 -10.19 2.75
C GLY A 39 -1.95 -8.67 2.71
N LYS A 40 -2.26 -8.08 3.88
CA LYS A 40 -2.57 -6.65 4.00
C LYS A 40 -1.30 -5.81 4.18
N ILE A 41 -1.39 -4.53 3.79
CA ILE A 41 -0.41 -3.52 4.20
C ILE A 41 -0.58 -3.27 5.71
N PRO A 42 0.49 -3.30 6.53
CA PRO A 42 0.38 -3.07 7.96
C PRO A 42 -0.16 -1.68 8.29
N SER A 43 -1.07 -1.57 9.25
CA SER A 43 -1.60 -0.27 9.71
C SER A 43 -0.51 0.64 10.29
N THR A 44 0.62 0.09 10.73
CA THR A 44 1.78 0.86 11.18
C THR A 44 2.37 1.75 10.09
N PHE A 45 2.06 1.51 8.80
CA PHE A 45 2.50 2.35 7.69
C PHE A 45 1.84 3.72 7.69
N ASP A 46 0.74 3.92 8.43
CA ASP A 46 0.18 5.25 8.69
C ASP A 46 1.14 6.15 9.51
N GLY A 47 2.09 5.56 10.24
CA GLY A 47 3.11 6.27 11.02
C GLY A 47 4.32 6.74 10.21
N LEU A 48 4.41 6.42 8.92
CA LEU A 48 5.55 6.77 8.06
C LEU A 48 5.39 8.19 7.49
N SER A 49 5.42 9.18 8.38
CA SER A 49 5.11 10.58 8.09
C SER A 49 6.11 11.26 7.14
N SER A 50 7.31 10.72 6.96
CA SER A 50 8.30 11.22 5.98
C SER A 50 8.16 10.63 4.58
N LEU A 51 7.25 9.68 4.33
CA LEU A 51 7.12 9.07 3.00
C LEU A 51 6.78 10.10 1.92
N ARG A 52 7.51 10.03 0.81
CA ARG A 52 7.39 10.82 -0.40
C ARG A 52 7.12 9.94 -1.62
N GLY A 53 7.55 8.68 -1.60
CA GLY A 53 7.36 7.74 -2.70
C GLY A 53 7.09 6.32 -2.22
N VAL A 54 6.12 5.65 -2.84
CA VAL A 54 5.79 4.25 -2.56
C VAL A 54 5.52 3.48 -3.85
N ASN A 55 6.23 2.37 -4.03
CA ASN A 55 5.93 1.41 -5.07
C ASN A 55 5.76 0.02 -4.47
N ILE A 56 4.53 -0.50 -4.52
CA ILE A 56 4.19 -1.87 -4.08
C ILE A 56 3.58 -2.69 -5.22
N SER A 57 3.73 -2.21 -6.46
CA SER A 57 3.12 -2.83 -7.63
C SER A 57 3.60 -4.25 -7.88
N ASN A 58 2.81 -5.03 -8.61
CA ASN A 58 3.14 -6.40 -9.02
C ASN A 58 3.47 -7.31 -7.82
N ASN A 59 2.49 -7.46 -6.94
CA ASN A 59 2.53 -8.35 -5.78
C ASN A 59 1.16 -9.07 -5.66
N ARG A 60 0.89 -9.71 -4.52
CA ARG A 60 -0.38 -10.36 -4.18
C ARG A 60 -1.02 -9.72 -2.96
N LEU A 61 -0.81 -8.41 -2.77
CA LEU A 61 -1.33 -7.67 -1.63
C LEU A 61 -2.85 -7.53 -1.72
N THR A 62 -3.50 -7.47 -0.56
CA THR A 62 -4.95 -7.43 -0.43
C THR A 62 -5.41 -6.37 0.57
N GLY A 63 -6.70 -6.03 0.53
CA GLY A 63 -7.31 -5.06 1.43
C GLY A 63 -6.99 -3.63 1.05
N CYS A 64 -6.92 -2.74 2.05
CA CYS A 64 -6.90 -1.30 1.83
C CYS A 64 -5.50 -0.74 1.92
N ILE A 65 -5.25 0.33 1.16
CA ILE A 65 -4.05 1.14 1.35
C ILE A 65 -4.19 2.04 2.58
N PRO A 66 -3.09 2.39 3.27
CA PRO A 66 -3.10 3.35 4.37
C PRO A 66 -3.68 4.70 3.96
N SER A 67 -4.58 5.27 4.76
CA SER A 67 -5.26 6.54 4.44
C SER A 67 -4.29 7.73 4.36
N SER A 68 -3.20 7.66 5.11
CA SER A 68 -2.08 8.61 5.07
C SER A 68 -1.41 8.73 3.70
N TRP A 69 -1.58 7.76 2.81
CA TRP A 69 -0.98 7.75 1.47
C TRP A 69 -1.76 8.58 0.46
N SER A 70 -2.95 9.08 0.82
CA SER A 70 -3.75 10.02 0.00
C SER A 70 -2.94 11.20 -0.53
N ARG A 71 -2.02 11.76 0.27
CA ARG A 71 -1.14 12.85 -0.16
C ARG A 71 -0.17 12.51 -1.29
N LEU A 72 0.21 11.22 -1.43
CA LEU A 72 1.15 10.74 -2.44
C LEU A 72 0.49 10.56 -3.81
N MET A 73 -0.84 10.46 -3.83
CA MET A 73 -1.64 10.31 -5.05
C MET A 73 -1.66 11.61 -5.84
N ASN A 74 -1.81 12.74 -5.14
CA ASN A 74 -1.81 14.06 -5.76
C ASN A 74 -0.49 14.40 -6.47
N SER A 75 0.60 13.69 -6.13
CA SER A 75 1.93 13.86 -6.72
C SER A 75 2.36 12.72 -7.64
N SER A 76 1.45 11.79 -8.01
CA SER A 76 1.77 10.58 -8.78
C SER A 76 2.95 9.77 -8.23
N SER A 77 3.22 9.87 -6.92
CA SER A 77 4.38 9.27 -6.27
C SER A 77 4.04 7.91 -5.62
N ILE A 78 2.94 7.30 -6.05
CA ILE A 78 2.44 6.02 -5.55
C ILE A 78 2.11 5.09 -6.72
N SER A 79 2.57 3.83 -6.64
CA SER A 79 2.22 2.76 -7.56
C SER A 79 1.75 1.52 -6.80
N VAL A 80 0.50 1.13 -7.03
CA VAL A 80 -0.20 0.02 -6.34
C VAL A 80 -0.78 -1.02 -7.31
N THR A 81 -0.59 -0.81 -8.62
CA THR A 81 -1.11 -1.66 -9.69
C THR A 81 -0.56 -3.09 -9.63
N GLY A 82 -1.20 -4.03 -10.32
CA GLY A 82 -0.74 -5.42 -10.30
C GLY A 82 -0.91 -6.11 -8.93
N ASN A 83 -1.83 -5.62 -8.10
CA ASN A 83 -2.28 -6.26 -6.86
C ASN A 83 -3.80 -6.44 -6.92
N PRO A 84 -4.30 -7.57 -7.46
CA PRO A 84 -5.73 -7.72 -7.75
C PRO A 84 -6.64 -7.71 -6.51
N GLY A 85 -6.09 -7.91 -5.32
CA GLY A 85 -6.85 -7.87 -4.06
C GLY A 85 -6.82 -6.51 -3.35
N LEU A 86 -6.09 -5.51 -3.86
CA LEU A 86 -6.08 -4.18 -3.25
C LEU A 86 -7.31 -3.37 -3.67
N CYS A 87 -7.94 -2.74 -2.69
CA CYS A 87 -9.02 -1.79 -2.85
C CYS A 87 -8.41 -0.41 -3.12
N VAL A 88 -8.48 0.09 -4.36
CA VAL A 88 -7.76 1.30 -4.79
C VAL A 88 -8.62 2.38 -5.47
N THR A 89 -9.82 2.17 -6.01
CA THR A 89 -10.56 3.29 -6.64
C THR A 89 -12.05 3.06 -6.79
N GLU A 90 -12.84 4.11 -6.55
CA GLU A 90 -14.16 4.29 -7.14
C GLU A 90 -13.99 4.88 -8.56
N ASN A 91 -14.98 4.70 -9.44
CA ASN A 91 -14.90 5.10 -10.86
C ASN A 91 -14.75 6.62 -11.12
N ASP A 92 -14.79 7.46 -10.09
CA ASP A 92 -14.70 8.93 -10.18
C ASP A 92 -13.31 9.48 -9.80
N GLY A 93 -12.34 8.60 -9.51
CA GLY A 93 -10.99 9.00 -9.06
C GLY A 93 -10.88 9.22 -7.55
N SER A 94 -11.95 9.00 -6.79
CA SER A 94 -11.95 8.95 -5.33
C SER A 94 -11.42 7.60 -4.84
N PHE A 95 -10.45 7.57 -3.92
CA PHE A 95 -10.08 6.34 -3.22
C PHE A 95 -11.16 5.99 -2.19
N CYS A 96 -11.49 4.70 -2.15
CA CYS A 96 -12.67 4.14 -1.52
C CYS A 96 -12.59 4.20 0.01
N LYS A 97 -13.68 4.57 0.68
CA LYS A 97 -13.80 4.33 2.12
C LYS A 97 -13.96 2.83 2.36
N CYS A 98 -12.88 2.17 2.74
CA CYS A 98 -12.97 0.80 3.20
C CYS A 98 -13.86 0.68 4.43
N ARG A 99 -15.05 0.09 4.28
CA ARG A 99 -15.87 -0.35 5.41
C ARG A 99 -16.13 -1.85 5.29
N GLY A 100 -15.54 -2.60 6.20
CA GLY A 100 -15.87 -4.00 6.43
C GLY A 100 -15.37 -4.40 7.82
N LYS A 101 -16.29 -4.79 8.71
CA LYS A 101 -15.96 -5.47 9.97
C LYS A 101 -15.59 -6.92 9.62
N PHE A 102 -14.55 -7.46 10.24
CA PHE A 102 -14.00 -8.80 10.00
C PHE A 102 -15.06 -9.93 9.98
N PRO A 103 -14.85 -11.04 9.23
CA PRO A 103 -13.73 -11.37 8.32
C PRO A 103 -14.11 -11.14 6.85
N LEU A 104 -13.23 -10.45 6.10
CA LEU A 104 -13.58 -9.97 4.76
C LEU A 104 -13.39 -11.04 3.68
N THR A 105 -14.46 -11.40 2.97
CA THR A 105 -14.41 -12.23 1.77
C THR A 105 -13.95 -11.40 0.55
N MET A 106 -13.57 -12.03 -0.57
CA MET A 106 -13.17 -11.30 -1.78
C MET A 106 -14.24 -10.33 -2.30
N GLU A 107 -15.52 -10.51 -1.94
CA GLU A 107 -16.62 -9.61 -2.31
C GLU A 107 -16.55 -8.24 -1.60
N GLU A 108 -15.84 -8.13 -0.48
CA GLU A 108 -15.78 -6.92 0.37
C GLU A 108 -14.51 -6.08 0.16
N ASN A 109 -13.62 -6.48 -0.76
CA ASN A 109 -12.56 -5.60 -1.29
C ASN A 109 -13.10 -4.62 -2.35
N LYS A 110 -14.43 -4.51 -2.49
CA LYS A 110 -15.06 -3.57 -3.39
C LYS A 110 -15.03 -2.16 -2.79
N CYS A 111 -14.59 -1.24 -3.61
CA CYS A 111 -14.90 0.16 -3.48
C CYS A 111 -16.41 0.36 -3.53
N LEU A 112 -16.99 0.95 -2.48
CA LEU A 112 -18.42 1.22 -2.42
C LEU A 112 -18.69 2.72 -2.63
N GLY A 113 -19.34 2.98 -3.78
CA GLY A 113 -19.96 4.25 -4.15
C GLY A 113 -20.59 4.93 -2.94
N THR A 114 -20.28 6.20 -2.72
CA THR A 114 -21.06 7.04 -1.78
C THR A 114 -22.54 7.03 -2.12
#